data_AF-A0A395HQD3-F1
#
_entry.id   AF-A0A395HQD3-F1
#
_cell.length_a   1.000
_cell.length_b   1.000
_cell.length_c   1.000
_cell.angle_alpha   90.00
_cell.angle_beta   90.00
_cell.angle_gamma   90.00
#
_symmetry.space_group_name_H-M   'P 1'
#
loop_
_entity.id
_entity.type
_entity.pdbx_description
1 polymer ?
#
loop_
_entity_poly.entity_id
_entity_poly.type
_entity_poly.pdbx_seq_one_letter_code
_entity_poly.pdbx_strand_id
1 'polypeptide(L)'
;MSRIRQRILEFFAQYRGRIFTGRPQRMSNTPATGLAALPTEVAVECIFYMDTATLCVLRLTCKSFRDLVRETLQARCRESVLPPQSTYDRVMAISEDGTRRSSRYSWRKGRVKQPLARLVAHGRCDAVRFCLDAGLSANVYDLSARPLLHIASLHTQIAMAHLLLEHGADPHATVSPARYTALDYVRWIPLYDEFEPPVPLDEDLPAQEDMVRLLLGAGARYTTENGEGILPFLCGMRDYQALLRRAMLNGTYPEPEDIARHLLRFIYWPEGVRKIVEALPEVKSAVTIDRSRRRESRRSAIQQAMIEQHMPLALEMIKCDMPLNLGDYRTQYPELFIAVDNIYHWRFQTNTYDWQIVHALLRRDEIRRAGFLPWVNQGPNRHEVFQFPLNHYLLQQDWPMVAMLLRMNL
;
A
#
# COMPACT_ATOMS: atom_id res chain seq x y z
N MET A 1 38.51 -26.16 -9.42
CA MET A 1 37.68 -26.80 -8.37
C MET A 1 36.82 -25.71 -7.73
N SER A 2 35.55 -25.98 -7.42
CA SER A 2 34.72 -24.96 -6.75
C SER A 2 35.31 -24.66 -5.35
N ARG A 3 35.26 -23.40 -4.91
CA ARG A 3 35.76 -22.95 -3.60
C ARG A 3 35.20 -23.79 -2.44
N ILE A 4 33.94 -24.21 -2.58
CA ILE A 4 33.23 -25.10 -1.65
C ILE A 4 33.92 -26.47 -1.55
N ARG A 5 34.31 -27.05 -2.69
CA ARG A 5 34.98 -28.36 -2.73
C ARG A 5 36.32 -28.33 -2.00
N GLN A 6 37.06 -27.23 -2.15
CA GLN A 6 38.36 -27.07 -1.51
C GLN A 6 38.25 -26.91 0.01
N ARG A 7 37.25 -26.17 0.52
CA ARG A 7 36.97 -26.11 1.96
C ARG A 7 36.58 -27.45 2.57
N ILE A 8 35.76 -28.24 1.88
CA ILE A 8 35.36 -29.57 2.36
C ILE A 8 36.57 -30.51 2.40
N LEU A 9 37.46 -30.42 1.40
CA LEU A 9 38.73 -31.15 1.39
C LEU A 9 39.62 -30.76 2.57
N GLU A 10 39.82 -29.46 2.80
CA GLU A 10 40.62 -28.94 3.92
C GLU A 10 40.06 -29.41 5.27
N PHE A 11 38.74 -29.38 5.44
CA PHE A 11 38.08 -29.88 6.64
C PHE A 11 38.40 -31.36 6.88
N PHE A 12 38.16 -32.25 5.91
CA PHE A 12 38.45 -33.68 6.12
C PHE A 12 39.95 -33.97 6.23
N ALA A 13 40.81 -33.19 5.59
CA ALA A 13 42.26 -33.28 5.76
C ALA A 13 42.71 -32.92 7.19
N GLN A 14 42.09 -31.90 7.80
CA GLN A 14 42.38 -31.48 9.17
C GLN A 14 41.91 -32.51 10.22
N TYR A 15 40.84 -33.25 9.94
CA TYR A 15 40.24 -34.24 10.84
C TYR A 15 40.64 -35.70 10.53
N ARG A 16 41.50 -35.93 9.53
CA ARG A 16 41.95 -37.26 9.13
C ARG A 16 42.60 -37.99 10.31
N GLY A 17 41.96 -39.06 10.78
CA GLY A 17 42.43 -39.88 11.92
C GLY A 17 42.07 -39.36 13.32
N ARG A 18 41.18 -38.35 13.45
CA ARG A 18 40.68 -37.86 14.75
C ARG A 18 39.17 -38.10 14.89
N ILE A 19 38.72 -38.52 16.07
CA ILE A 19 37.28 -38.63 16.39
C ILE A 19 36.71 -37.21 16.60
N PHE A 20 35.52 -36.93 16.06
CA PHE A 20 34.73 -35.72 16.35
C PHE A 20 34.21 -35.71 17.81
N THR A 21 35.10 -35.65 18.79
CA THR A 21 34.71 -35.29 20.17
C THR A 21 35.37 -33.96 20.52
N GLY A 22 34.59 -33.01 21.03
CA GLY A 22 35.02 -31.63 21.30
C GLY A 22 36.02 -31.47 22.45
N ARG A 23 36.91 -32.44 22.68
CA ARG A 23 38.01 -32.34 23.65
C ARG A 23 39.30 -32.87 23.01
N PRO A 24 40.45 -32.22 23.27
CA PRO A 24 41.75 -32.73 22.83
C PRO A 24 42.08 -33.98 23.65
N GLN A 25 41.64 -35.16 23.19
CA GLN A 25 42.11 -36.43 23.76
C GLN A 25 43.41 -36.85 23.08
N ARG A 26 44.36 -37.29 23.92
CA ARG A 26 45.56 -38.03 23.52
C ARG A 26 45.16 -39.11 22.51
N MET A 27 45.99 -39.29 21.47
CA MET A 27 45.82 -40.29 20.40
C MET A 27 45.26 -41.61 20.95
N SER A 28 43.95 -41.82 20.84
CA SER A 28 43.32 -43.08 21.17
C SER A 28 43.39 -43.97 19.94
N ASN A 29 43.87 -45.21 20.11
CA ASN A 29 43.98 -46.25 19.07
C ASN A 29 42.62 -46.77 18.54
N THR A 30 41.56 -46.00 18.73
CA THR A 30 40.22 -46.29 18.22
C THR A 30 40.14 -45.85 16.76
N PRO A 31 39.86 -46.77 15.80
CA PRO A 31 39.77 -46.41 14.39
C PRO A 31 38.71 -45.34 14.20
N ALA A 32 39.01 -44.33 13.38
CA ALA A 32 38.02 -43.34 12.98
C ALA A 32 36.80 -44.10 12.40
N THR A 33 35.60 -43.75 12.84
CA THR A 33 34.34 -44.33 12.34
C THR A 33 33.50 -43.25 11.64
N GLY A 34 32.72 -43.66 10.63
CA GLY A 34 31.85 -42.77 9.86
C GLY A 34 32.57 -41.97 8.77
N LEU A 35 32.03 -40.80 8.40
CA LEU A 35 32.53 -39.95 7.31
C LEU A 35 33.99 -39.51 7.46
N ALA A 36 34.50 -39.43 8.70
CA ALA A 36 35.89 -39.06 8.99
C ALA A 36 36.91 -40.19 8.70
N ALA A 37 36.43 -41.42 8.52
CA ALA A 37 37.24 -42.60 8.26
C ALA A 37 37.47 -42.85 6.75
N LEU A 38 36.64 -42.25 5.91
CA LEU A 38 36.73 -42.38 4.46
C LEU A 38 37.95 -41.62 3.92
N PRO A 39 38.51 -42.03 2.76
CA PRO A 39 39.44 -41.19 2.02
C PRO A 39 38.84 -39.80 1.80
N THR A 40 39.66 -38.76 1.92
CA THR A 40 39.25 -37.35 1.88
C THR A 40 38.42 -37.03 0.64
N GLU A 41 38.80 -37.60 -0.50
CA GLU A 41 38.14 -37.43 -1.79
C GLU A 41 36.76 -38.10 -1.80
N VAL A 42 36.63 -39.29 -1.20
CA VAL A 42 35.37 -40.02 -1.11
C VAL A 42 34.40 -39.30 -0.17
N ALA A 43 34.88 -38.81 0.97
CA ALA A 43 34.06 -38.04 1.91
C ALA A 43 33.51 -36.75 1.28
N VAL A 44 34.33 -36.07 0.47
CA VAL A 44 33.91 -34.89 -0.30
C VAL A 44 32.82 -35.27 -1.32
N GLU A 45 33.03 -36.32 -2.11
CA GLU A 45 32.02 -36.76 -3.09
C GLU A 45 30.71 -37.17 -2.41
N CYS A 46 30.77 -37.85 -1.25
CA CYS A 46 29.58 -38.15 -0.46
C CYS A 46 28.79 -36.87 -0.13
N ILE A 47 29.43 -35.80 0.31
CA ILE A 47 28.75 -34.52 0.59
C ILE A 47 28.17 -33.89 -0.68
N PHE A 48 28.87 -33.95 -1.82
CA PHE A 48 28.39 -33.36 -3.07
C PHE A 48 27.21 -34.13 -3.68
N TYR A 49 27.15 -35.45 -3.50
CA TYR A 49 26.09 -36.30 -4.06
C TYR A 49 24.93 -36.61 -3.10
N MET A 50 25.07 -36.35 -1.80
CA MET A 50 23.94 -36.43 -0.86
C MET A 50 22.78 -35.54 -1.33
N ASP A 51 21.54 -35.97 -1.13
CA ASP A 51 20.38 -35.12 -1.37
C ASP A 51 20.26 -34.00 -0.31
N THR A 52 19.43 -33.00 -0.58
CA THR A 52 19.27 -31.85 0.33
C THR A 52 18.71 -32.27 1.69
N ALA A 53 17.87 -33.31 1.73
CA ALA A 53 17.29 -33.83 2.97
C ALA A 53 18.38 -34.42 3.88
N THR A 54 19.26 -35.25 3.33
CA THR A 54 20.38 -35.88 4.05
C THR A 54 21.39 -34.83 4.52
N LEU A 55 21.69 -33.82 3.70
CA LEU A 55 22.55 -32.71 4.12
C LEU A 55 21.93 -31.91 5.28
N CYS A 56 20.61 -31.71 5.29
CA CYS A 56 19.91 -31.08 6.41
C CYS A 56 19.99 -31.93 7.69
N VAL A 57 19.86 -33.26 7.59
CA VAL A 57 20.06 -34.16 8.74
C VAL A 57 21.50 -34.07 9.24
N LEU A 58 22.49 -34.11 8.34
CA LEU A 58 23.90 -34.00 8.68
C LEU A 58 24.21 -32.67 9.38
N ARG A 59 23.60 -31.57 8.93
CA ARG A 59 23.68 -30.23 9.56
C ARG A 59 23.25 -30.22 11.02
N LEU A 60 22.27 -31.06 11.39
CA LEU A 60 21.72 -31.11 12.75
C LEU A 60 22.58 -31.92 13.72
N THR A 61 23.51 -32.73 13.22
CA THR A 61 24.32 -33.63 14.06
C THR A 61 25.31 -32.89 14.97
N CYS A 62 26.11 -31.96 14.43
CA CYS A 62 27.08 -31.20 15.21
C CYS A 62 27.44 -29.85 14.57
N LYS A 63 28.07 -28.95 15.34
CA LYS A 63 28.48 -27.62 14.87
C LYS A 63 29.46 -27.69 13.69
N SER A 64 30.41 -28.61 13.72
CA SER A 64 31.40 -28.79 12.64
C SER A 64 30.74 -29.17 11.32
N PHE A 65 29.80 -30.13 11.33
CA PHE A 65 29.05 -30.49 10.13
C PHE A 65 28.10 -29.39 9.70
N ARG A 66 27.47 -28.68 10.64
CA ARG A 66 26.63 -27.51 10.34
C ARG A 66 27.37 -26.47 9.53
N ASP A 67 28.60 -26.15 9.92
CA ASP A 67 29.42 -25.15 9.24
C ASP A 67 29.99 -25.70 7.92
N LEU A 68 30.33 -27.00 7.87
CA LEU A 68 30.80 -27.68 6.65
C LEU A 68 29.78 -27.67 5.52
N VAL A 69 28.53 -28.10 5.80
CA VAL A 69 27.49 -28.21 4.76
C VAL A 69 26.75 -26.90 4.52
N ARG A 70 27.06 -25.84 5.27
CA ARG A 70 26.35 -24.55 5.19
C ARG A 70 26.40 -23.99 3.77
N GLU A 71 27.59 -23.87 3.19
CA GLU A 71 27.76 -23.28 1.84
C GLU A 71 27.10 -24.13 0.76
N THR A 72 27.20 -25.46 0.86
CA THR A 72 26.55 -26.39 -0.07
C THR A 72 25.04 -26.28 0.00
N LEU A 73 24.47 -26.21 1.21
CA LEU A 73 23.04 -26.02 1.41
C LEU A 73 22.57 -24.64 0.94
N GLN A 74 23.36 -23.58 1.16
CA GLN A 74 23.06 -22.24 0.67
C GLN A 74 23.06 -22.17 -0.87
N ALA A 75 24.02 -22.82 -1.52
CA ALA A 75 24.06 -22.90 -2.99
C ALA A 75 22.83 -23.61 -3.56
N ARG A 76 22.46 -24.77 -3.01
CA ARG A 76 21.28 -25.54 -3.42
C ARG A 76 19.97 -24.82 -3.08
N CYS A 77 19.94 -24.08 -1.98
CA CYS A 77 18.79 -23.27 -1.58
C CYS A 77 18.44 -22.26 -2.69
N ARG A 78 19.43 -21.55 -3.25
CA ARG A 78 19.21 -20.59 -4.34
C ARG A 78 18.54 -21.19 -5.58
N GLU A 79 18.88 -22.43 -5.91
CA GLU A 79 18.37 -23.12 -7.11
C GLU A 79 16.98 -23.74 -6.91
N SER A 80 16.71 -24.26 -5.70
CA SER A 80 15.49 -25.05 -5.45
C SER A 80 14.31 -24.22 -4.90
N VAL A 81 14.59 -23.10 -4.24
CA VAL A 81 13.59 -22.34 -3.48
C VAL A 81 12.76 -21.39 -4.35
N LEU A 82 13.27 -21.04 -5.55
CA LEU A 82 12.58 -20.22 -6.54
C LEU A 82 12.18 -21.05 -7.76
N PRO A 83 11.04 -20.76 -8.41
CA PRO A 83 10.74 -21.26 -9.75
C PRO A 83 11.88 -20.95 -10.75
N PRO A 84 12.11 -21.81 -11.76
CA PRO A 84 13.08 -21.53 -12.81
C PRO A 84 12.77 -20.22 -13.53
N GLN A 85 13.79 -19.48 -13.97
CA GLN A 85 13.64 -18.18 -14.66
C GLN A 85 12.70 -18.26 -15.87
N SER A 86 12.78 -19.34 -16.65
CA SER A 86 11.89 -19.61 -17.79
C SER A 86 10.40 -19.64 -17.42
N THR A 87 10.07 -19.90 -16.16
CA THR A 87 8.69 -19.84 -15.67
C THR A 87 8.26 -18.40 -15.42
N TYR A 88 9.13 -17.57 -14.86
CA TYR A 88 8.87 -16.13 -14.75
C TYR A 88 8.71 -15.50 -16.13
N ASP A 89 9.59 -15.79 -17.09
CA ASP A 89 9.55 -15.19 -18.42
C ASP A 89 8.27 -15.55 -19.20
N ARG A 90 7.68 -16.73 -18.94
CA ARG A 90 6.41 -17.16 -19.55
C ARG A 90 5.17 -16.47 -18.99
N VAL A 91 5.24 -16.07 -17.72
CA VAL A 91 4.07 -15.68 -16.91
C VAL A 91 4.04 -14.18 -16.63
N MET A 92 5.23 -13.57 -16.52
CA MET A 92 5.42 -12.17 -16.16
C MET A 92 5.59 -11.30 -17.39
N ALA A 93 4.90 -10.17 -17.39
CA ALA A 93 5.19 -9.05 -18.25
C ALA A 93 5.73 -7.89 -17.40
N ILE A 94 6.79 -7.24 -17.86
CA ILE A 94 7.32 -6.03 -17.24
C ILE A 94 6.79 -4.85 -18.06
N SER A 95 6.16 -3.89 -17.40
CA SER A 95 5.67 -2.66 -18.03
C SER A 95 6.83 -1.68 -18.25
N GLU A 96 6.67 -0.69 -19.13
CA GLU A 96 7.70 0.35 -19.38
C GLU A 96 8.13 1.06 -18.09
N ASP A 97 7.20 1.24 -17.15
CA ASP A 97 7.45 1.84 -15.82
C ASP A 97 8.18 0.91 -14.82
N GLY A 98 8.68 -0.25 -15.26
CA GLY A 98 9.33 -1.25 -14.42
C GLY A 98 8.38 -2.08 -13.54
N THR A 99 7.08 -1.79 -13.56
CA THR A 99 6.07 -2.53 -12.79
C THR A 99 5.77 -3.90 -13.41
N ARG A 100 5.74 -4.94 -12.59
CA ARG A 100 5.51 -6.34 -13.02
C ARG A 100 4.03 -6.68 -12.99
N ARG A 101 3.55 -7.36 -14.04
CA ARG A 101 2.19 -7.89 -14.17
C ARG A 101 2.24 -9.39 -14.40
N SER A 102 1.51 -10.14 -13.58
CA SER A 102 1.22 -11.54 -13.89
C SER A 102 0.06 -11.59 -14.89
N SER A 103 0.38 -11.60 -16.18
CA SER A 103 -0.63 -11.52 -17.26
C SER A 103 -1.21 -12.89 -17.63
N ARG A 104 -0.54 -13.98 -17.25
CA ARG A 104 -0.87 -15.34 -17.70
C ARG A 104 -0.90 -16.41 -16.61
N TYR A 105 -0.63 -16.07 -15.34
CA TYR A 105 -0.71 -17.07 -14.28
C TYR A 105 -2.17 -17.38 -13.98
N SER A 106 -2.56 -18.63 -14.21
CA SER A 106 -3.85 -19.14 -13.76
C SER A 106 -3.60 -20.22 -12.74
N TRP A 107 -4.03 -19.98 -11.51
CA TRP A 107 -4.01 -20.94 -10.40
C TRP A 107 -4.71 -22.27 -10.74
N ARG A 108 -5.54 -22.29 -11.79
CA ARG A 108 -6.30 -23.46 -12.27
C ARG A 108 -5.52 -24.37 -13.24
N LYS A 109 -4.48 -23.88 -13.93
CA LYS A 109 -3.82 -24.62 -15.04
C LYS A 109 -2.50 -25.30 -14.67
N GLY A 110 -2.14 -25.32 -13.40
CA GLY A 110 -1.00 -26.07 -12.87
C GLY A 110 -0.26 -25.27 -11.80
N ARG A 111 -0.19 -25.80 -10.57
CA ARG A 111 0.53 -25.15 -9.46
C ARG A 111 2.03 -25.40 -9.62
N VAL A 112 2.76 -24.36 -10.03
CA VAL A 112 4.23 -24.40 -9.96
C VAL A 112 4.62 -24.31 -8.50
N LYS A 113 5.54 -25.15 -8.02
CA LYS A 113 5.98 -25.08 -6.62
C LYS A 113 6.72 -23.77 -6.38
N GLN A 114 6.26 -22.99 -5.41
CA GLN A 114 6.91 -21.75 -4.94
C GLN A 114 7.31 -21.87 -3.46
N PRO A 115 8.39 -22.61 -3.13
CA PRO A 115 8.77 -22.88 -1.74
C PRO A 115 8.93 -21.62 -0.89
N LEU A 116 9.63 -20.58 -1.39
CA LEU A 116 9.88 -19.37 -0.61
C LEU A 116 8.60 -18.63 -0.24
N ALA A 117 7.74 -18.39 -1.24
CA ALA A 117 6.49 -17.68 -1.05
C ALA A 117 5.58 -18.40 -0.05
N ARG A 118 5.55 -19.75 -0.08
CA ARG A 118 4.82 -20.55 0.92
C ARG A 118 5.41 -20.40 2.31
N LEU A 119 6.73 -20.43 2.47
CA LEU A 119 7.39 -20.23 3.76
C LEU A 119 7.06 -18.86 4.37
N VAL A 120 7.01 -17.82 3.52
CA VAL A 120 6.62 -16.46 3.92
C VAL A 120 5.15 -16.42 4.35
N ALA A 121 4.23 -16.97 3.54
CA ALA A 121 2.80 -17.03 3.87
C ALA A 121 2.53 -17.73 5.22
N HIS A 122 3.28 -18.80 5.52
CA HIS A 122 3.14 -19.58 6.76
C HIS A 122 4.04 -19.08 7.92
N GLY A 123 4.68 -17.91 7.79
CA GLY A 123 5.47 -17.33 8.87
C GLY A 123 6.70 -18.15 9.32
N ARG A 124 7.26 -19.00 8.45
CA ARG A 124 8.42 -19.88 8.78
C ARG A 124 9.75 -19.10 8.82
N CYS A 125 9.90 -18.22 9.81
CA CYS A 125 10.97 -17.24 9.91
C CYS A 125 12.38 -17.85 9.83
N ASP A 126 12.64 -18.96 10.50
CA ASP A 126 13.97 -19.60 10.49
C ASP A 126 14.39 -20.09 9.09
N ALA A 127 13.43 -20.63 8.33
CA ALA A 127 13.68 -21.12 6.98
C ALA A 127 13.91 -19.95 6.01
N VAL A 128 13.12 -18.88 6.14
CA VAL A 128 13.30 -17.67 5.32
C VAL A 128 14.60 -16.96 5.67
N ARG A 129 14.94 -16.83 6.96
CA ARG A 129 16.23 -16.26 7.41
C ARG A 129 17.40 -17.03 6.81
N PHE A 130 17.36 -18.37 6.83
CA PHE A 130 18.38 -19.18 6.18
C PHE A 130 18.49 -18.91 4.67
N CYS A 131 17.37 -18.69 3.98
CA CYS A 131 17.35 -18.34 2.56
C CYS A 131 17.96 -16.94 2.31
N LEU A 132 17.60 -15.94 3.11
CA LEU A 132 18.12 -14.57 3.00
C LEU A 132 19.62 -14.51 3.35
N ASP A 133 20.05 -15.22 4.40
CA ASP A 133 21.47 -15.39 4.76
C ASP A 133 22.25 -16.14 3.67
N ALA A 134 21.57 -16.96 2.86
CA ALA A 134 22.14 -17.55 1.67
C ALA A 134 22.31 -16.53 0.53
N GLY A 135 21.98 -15.25 0.70
CA GLY A 135 22.10 -14.20 -0.31
C GLY A 135 20.94 -14.13 -1.31
N LEU A 136 19.80 -14.77 -1.01
CA LEU A 136 18.56 -14.49 -1.74
C LEU A 136 18.08 -13.08 -1.40
N SER A 137 17.61 -12.36 -2.43
CA SER A 137 17.05 -11.02 -2.23
C SER A 137 15.73 -11.08 -1.45
N ALA A 138 15.54 -10.16 -0.50
CA ALA A 138 14.26 -9.98 0.19
C ALA A 138 13.17 -9.40 -0.74
N ASN A 139 13.55 -8.88 -1.93
CA ASN A 139 12.67 -8.31 -2.96
C ASN A 139 12.24 -9.32 -4.02
N VAL A 140 12.40 -10.61 -3.76
CA VAL A 140 11.83 -11.68 -4.60
C VAL A 140 10.31 -11.57 -4.63
N TYR A 141 9.70 -12.07 -5.70
CA TYR A 141 8.26 -12.08 -5.92
C TYR A 141 7.76 -13.47 -6.32
N ASP A 142 6.47 -13.72 -6.08
CA ASP A 142 5.78 -14.92 -6.51
C ASP A 142 5.34 -14.85 -7.98
N LEU A 143 4.74 -15.93 -8.49
CA LEU A 143 4.18 -16.04 -9.84
C LEU A 143 2.91 -15.22 -10.05
N SER A 144 2.43 -14.53 -9.03
CA SER A 144 1.38 -13.50 -9.10
C SER A 144 1.96 -12.09 -9.06
N ALA A 145 3.27 -11.96 -9.22
CA ALA A 145 4.02 -10.70 -9.19
C ALA A 145 3.96 -9.98 -7.84
N ARG A 146 3.63 -10.69 -6.75
CA ARG A 146 3.59 -10.16 -5.39
C ARG A 146 4.98 -10.28 -4.76
N PRO A 147 5.62 -9.18 -4.34
CA PRO A 147 6.82 -9.25 -3.51
C PRO A 147 6.59 -10.03 -2.22
N LEU A 148 7.65 -10.59 -1.63
CA LEU A 148 7.54 -11.35 -0.37
C LEU A 148 6.89 -10.51 0.75
N LEU A 149 7.15 -9.21 0.82
CA LEU A 149 6.56 -8.33 1.83
C LEU A 149 5.04 -8.21 1.70
N HIS A 150 4.50 -8.19 0.48
CA HIS A 150 3.04 -8.21 0.23
C HIS A 150 2.41 -9.52 0.69
N ILE A 151 3.09 -10.65 0.50
CA ILE A 151 2.62 -11.95 0.96
C ILE A 151 2.61 -11.98 2.49
N ALA A 152 3.67 -11.51 3.15
CA ALA A 152 3.71 -11.41 4.61
C ALA A 152 2.59 -10.51 5.16
N SER A 153 2.30 -9.41 4.47
CA SER A 153 1.24 -8.47 4.85
C SER A 153 -0.16 -9.07 4.69
N LEU A 154 -0.39 -9.80 3.60
CA LEU A 154 -1.65 -10.49 3.31
C LEU A 154 -2.03 -11.52 4.38
N HIS A 155 -1.03 -12.28 4.86
CA HIS A 155 -1.23 -13.32 5.88
C HIS A 155 -0.93 -12.82 7.30
N THR A 156 -0.81 -11.50 7.51
CA THR A 156 -0.54 -10.86 8.81
C THR A 156 0.67 -11.47 9.55
N GLN A 157 1.71 -11.86 8.82
CA GLN A 157 2.91 -12.51 9.37
C GLN A 157 3.91 -11.45 9.89
N ILE A 158 3.62 -10.84 11.05
CA ILE A 158 4.38 -9.69 11.60
C ILE A 158 5.88 -9.99 11.73
N ALA A 159 6.25 -11.11 12.35
CA ALA A 159 7.65 -11.49 12.52
C ALA A 159 8.37 -11.72 11.18
N MET A 160 7.64 -12.21 10.17
CA MET A 160 8.16 -12.40 8.82
C MET A 160 8.36 -11.05 8.11
N ALA A 161 7.41 -10.12 8.25
CA ALA A 161 7.55 -8.77 7.69
C ALA A 161 8.75 -8.04 8.31
N HIS A 162 8.93 -8.13 9.63
CA HIS A 162 10.13 -7.62 10.32
C HIS A 162 11.41 -8.20 9.72
N LEU A 163 11.49 -9.53 9.60
CA LEU A 163 12.64 -10.21 9.01
C LEU A 163 12.94 -9.74 7.58
N LEU A 164 11.91 -9.65 6.73
CA LEU A 164 12.09 -9.21 5.34
C LEU A 164 12.62 -7.78 5.27
N LEU A 165 12.10 -6.87 6.10
CA LEU A 165 12.55 -5.47 6.17
C LEU A 165 13.98 -5.35 6.71
N GLU A 166 14.37 -6.12 7.74
CA GLU A 166 15.75 -6.19 8.23
C GLU A 166 16.74 -6.60 7.14
N HIS A 167 16.32 -7.46 6.21
CA HIS A 167 17.11 -7.91 5.08
C HIS A 167 16.94 -7.04 3.81
N GLY A 168 16.35 -5.84 3.93
CA GLY A 168 16.28 -4.85 2.85
C GLY A 168 15.14 -5.05 1.86
N ALA A 169 14.02 -5.64 2.30
CA ALA A 169 12.78 -5.61 1.52
C ALA A 169 12.33 -4.15 1.32
N ASP A 170 11.94 -3.83 0.09
CA ASP A 170 11.47 -2.51 -0.31
C ASP A 170 10.01 -2.30 0.15
N PRO A 171 9.75 -1.41 1.13
CA PRO A 171 8.41 -1.12 1.61
C PRO A 171 7.58 -0.31 0.59
N HIS A 172 8.21 0.24 -0.45
CA HIS A 172 7.56 0.99 -1.53
C HIS A 172 7.24 0.15 -2.76
N ALA A 173 7.59 -1.14 -2.76
CA ALA A 173 7.32 -2.04 -3.87
C ALA A 173 5.81 -2.06 -4.19
N THR A 174 5.47 -2.02 -5.47
CA THR A 174 4.07 -1.97 -5.93
C THR A 174 3.73 -3.11 -6.88
N VAL A 175 2.53 -3.66 -6.75
CA VAL A 175 1.98 -4.66 -7.68
C VAL A 175 1.07 -3.98 -8.69
N SER A 176 1.24 -4.31 -9.98
CA SER A 176 0.45 -3.74 -11.07
C SER A 176 -0.83 -4.58 -11.33
N PRO A 177 -1.94 -4.02 -11.85
CA PRO A 177 -2.16 -2.65 -12.35
C PRO A 177 -2.48 -1.61 -11.27
N ALA A 178 -2.92 -2.02 -10.08
CA ALA A 178 -3.45 -1.11 -9.08
C ALA A 178 -2.40 -0.42 -8.19
N ARG A 179 -1.11 -0.66 -8.47
CA ARG A 179 0.06 -0.14 -7.73
C ARG A 179 -0.04 -0.35 -6.21
N TYR A 180 -0.70 -1.43 -5.78
CA TYR A 180 -0.87 -1.74 -4.36
C TYR A 180 0.48 -2.03 -3.71
N THR A 181 0.66 -1.45 -2.53
CA THR A 181 1.83 -1.59 -1.66
C THR A 181 1.63 -2.71 -0.65
N ALA A 182 2.68 -3.06 0.09
CA ALA A 182 2.55 -4.02 1.18
C ALA A 182 1.50 -3.58 2.22
N LEU A 183 1.41 -2.26 2.48
CA LEU A 183 0.44 -1.71 3.40
C LEU A 183 -1.00 -1.94 2.92
N ASP A 184 -1.27 -1.72 1.63
CA ASP A 184 -2.60 -1.98 1.05
C ASP A 184 -3.04 -3.45 1.17
N TYR A 185 -2.07 -4.38 1.19
CA TYR A 185 -2.34 -5.82 1.27
C TYR A 185 -2.82 -6.28 2.65
N VAL A 186 -2.70 -5.47 3.71
CA VAL A 186 -3.19 -5.82 5.05
C VAL A 186 -4.71 -6.01 5.07
N ARG A 187 -5.44 -5.26 4.24
CA ARG A 187 -6.92 -5.33 4.12
C ARG A 187 -7.37 -5.93 2.79
N TRP A 188 -6.46 -6.44 1.98
CA TRP A 188 -6.79 -6.97 0.66
C TRP A 188 -7.30 -8.40 0.77
N ILE A 189 -8.47 -8.66 0.18
CA ILE A 189 -9.02 -10.02 0.09
C ILE A 189 -8.90 -10.51 -1.35
N PRO A 190 -8.03 -11.48 -1.65
CA PRO A 190 -8.06 -12.15 -2.92
C PRO A 190 -9.31 -13.03 -3.04
N LEU A 191 -9.93 -13.03 -4.22
CA LEU A 191 -10.95 -14.04 -4.57
C LEU A 191 -10.38 -15.47 -4.54
N TYR A 192 -9.08 -15.62 -4.78
CA TYR A 192 -8.34 -16.88 -4.74
C TYR A 192 -6.89 -16.62 -4.30
N ASP A 193 -6.40 -17.34 -3.30
CA ASP A 193 -4.99 -17.41 -2.94
C ASP A 193 -4.48 -18.87 -2.99
N GLU A 194 -3.22 -19.06 -3.36
CA GLU A 194 -2.62 -20.41 -3.51
C GLU A 194 -2.21 -21.03 -2.18
N PHE A 195 -1.93 -20.19 -1.17
CA PHE A 195 -1.30 -20.64 0.07
C PHE A 195 -2.35 -21.02 1.11
N GLU A 196 -3.38 -20.20 1.30
CA GLU A 196 -4.46 -20.44 2.28
C GLU A 196 -5.80 -19.89 1.75
N PRO A 197 -6.96 -20.39 2.24
CA PRO A 197 -8.22 -19.71 2.03
C PRO A 197 -8.15 -18.29 2.64
N PRO A 198 -8.83 -17.29 2.04
CA PRO A 198 -8.81 -15.93 2.57
C PRO A 198 -9.31 -15.92 4.03
N VAL A 199 -8.48 -15.41 4.94
CA VAL A 199 -8.86 -15.16 6.33
C VAL A 199 -9.98 -14.11 6.32
N PRO A 200 -11.09 -14.32 7.05
CA PRO A 200 -12.15 -13.31 7.17
C PRO A 200 -11.60 -11.96 7.65
N LEU A 201 -12.10 -10.85 7.08
CA LEU A 201 -11.64 -9.48 7.38
C LEU A 201 -11.56 -9.15 8.88
N ASP A 202 -12.42 -9.73 9.70
CA ASP A 202 -12.54 -9.36 11.11
C ASP A 202 -11.77 -10.29 12.05
N GLU A 203 -11.10 -11.31 11.53
CA GLU A 203 -10.18 -12.14 12.31
C GLU A 203 -8.85 -11.37 12.52
N ASP A 204 -8.39 -11.33 13.77
CA ASP A 204 -7.10 -10.78 14.20
C ASP A 204 -6.82 -9.29 13.89
N LEU A 205 -7.83 -8.43 14.09
CA LEU A 205 -7.72 -6.96 14.07
C LEU A 205 -6.44 -6.41 14.79
N PRO A 206 -6.08 -6.84 16.02
CA PRO A 206 -4.87 -6.34 16.67
C PRO A 206 -3.59 -6.64 15.90
N ALA A 207 -3.49 -7.81 15.26
CA ALA A 207 -2.31 -8.18 14.49
C ALA A 207 -2.23 -7.37 13.18
N GLN A 208 -3.36 -7.08 12.55
CA GLN A 208 -3.42 -6.19 11.39
C GLN A 208 -3.00 -4.77 11.75
N GLU A 209 -3.44 -4.24 12.90
CA GLU A 209 -3.00 -2.94 13.41
C GLU A 209 -1.49 -2.90 13.64
N ASP A 210 -0.92 -3.94 14.24
CA ASP A 210 0.52 -4.03 14.49
C ASP A 210 1.33 -4.16 13.19
N MET A 211 0.80 -4.88 12.19
CA MET A 211 1.38 -4.93 10.84
C MET A 211 1.39 -3.54 10.20
N VAL A 212 0.31 -2.77 10.33
CA VAL A 212 0.25 -1.39 9.82
C VAL A 212 1.30 -0.50 10.50
N ARG A 213 1.42 -0.58 11.83
CA ARG A 213 2.43 0.19 12.58
C ARG A 213 3.85 -0.16 12.16
N LEU A 214 4.13 -1.45 11.96
CA LEU A 214 5.41 -1.97 11.49
C LEU A 214 5.74 -1.42 10.09
N LEU A 215 4.82 -1.56 9.14
CA LEU A 215 5.04 -1.14 7.76
C LEU A 215 5.22 0.39 7.65
N LEU A 216 4.35 1.16 8.31
CA LEU A 216 4.49 2.62 8.35
C LEU A 216 5.79 3.05 9.05
N GLY A 217 6.18 2.36 10.13
CA GLY A 217 7.46 2.57 10.81
C GLY A 217 8.67 2.28 9.93
N ALA A 218 8.54 1.36 8.99
CA ALA A 218 9.58 1.00 8.03
C ALA A 218 9.62 1.88 6.76
N GLY A 219 8.77 2.91 6.69
CA GLY A 219 8.70 3.81 5.53
C GLY A 219 7.66 3.43 4.49
N ALA A 220 6.77 2.46 4.74
CA ALA A 220 5.74 2.10 3.75
C ALA A 220 4.78 3.27 3.48
N ARG A 221 4.34 3.37 2.23
CA ARG A 221 3.25 4.23 1.77
C ARG A 221 2.07 3.34 1.37
N TYR A 222 0.87 3.90 1.28
CA TYR A 222 -0.29 3.24 0.65
C TYR A 222 -0.66 3.90 -0.68
N THR A 223 -1.46 3.21 -1.50
CA THR A 223 -1.91 3.75 -2.81
C THR A 223 -3.04 4.75 -2.66
N THR A 224 -3.03 5.78 -3.49
CA THR A 224 -4.11 6.81 -3.58
C THR A 224 -4.88 6.70 -4.90
N GLU A 225 -4.47 5.76 -5.76
CA GLU A 225 -4.96 5.64 -7.14
C GLU A 225 -6.20 4.74 -7.27
N ASN A 226 -6.62 4.01 -6.22
CA ASN A 226 -7.71 3.03 -6.30
C ASN A 226 -8.62 3.07 -5.06
N GLY A 227 -9.84 3.59 -5.23
CA GLY A 227 -10.85 3.67 -4.17
C GLY A 227 -10.39 4.43 -2.92
N GLU A 228 -10.93 4.03 -1.77
CA GLU A 228 -10.55 4.53 -0.43
C GLU A 228 -9.33 3.78 0.15
N GLY A 229 -8.99 2.61 -0.42
CA GLY A 229 -7.84 1.80 -0.01
C GLY A 229 -7.87 1.39 1.46
N ILE A 230 -6.72 1.53 2.14
CA ILE A 230 -6.56 1.23 3.57
C ILE A 230 -7.04 2.38 4.49
N LEU A 231 -7.37 3.57 3.95
CA LEU A 231 -7.69 4.74 4.78
C LEU A 231 -8.87 4.54 5.75
N PRO A 232 -10.00 3.94 5.36
CA PRO A 232 -11.10 3.69 6.29
C PRO A 232 -10.64 2.87 7.50
N PHE A 233 -9.77 1.89 7.27
CA PHE A 233 -9.17 1.08 8.34
C PHE A 233 -8.21 1.91 9.21
N LEU A 234 -7.28 2.66 8.61
CA LEU A 234 -6.37 3.56 9.33
C LEU A 234 -7.13 4.53 10.23
N CYS A 235 -8.15 5.19 9.68
CA CYS A 235 -9.01 6.14 10.40
C CYS A 235 -9.87 5.49 11.51
N GLY A 236 -10.01 4.16 11.50
CA GLY A 236 -10.63 3.40 12.58
C GLY A 236 -9.71 3.16 13.77
N MET A 237 -8.39 3.21 13.57
CA MET A 237 -7.39 2.99 14.61
C MET A 237 -7.35 4.15 15.63
N ARG A 238 -7.01 3.85 16.88
CA ARG A 238 -6.93 4.86 17.96
C ARG A 238 -5.88 5.94 17.67
N ASP A 239 -4.78 5.57 17.03
CA ASP A 239 -3.61 6.38 16.72
C ASP A 239 -3.59 6.92 15.28
N TYR A 240 -4.75 6.94 14.59
CA TYR A 240 -4.84 7.25 13.16
C TYR A 240 -4.18 8.57 12.74
N GLN A 241 -4.25 9.63 13.55
CA GLN A 241 -3.64 10.92 13.23
C GLN A 241 -2.12 10.82 13.07
N ALA A 242 -1.47 10.09 13.99
CA ALA A 242 -0.03 9.87 13.95
C ALA A 242 0.35 8.95 12.76
N LEU A 243 -0.48 7.94 12.47
CA LEU A 243 -0.26 7.01 11.36
C LEU A 243 -0.41 7.70 10.00
N LEU A 244 -1.43 8.53 9.81
CA LEU A 244 -1.63 9.30 8.57
C LEU A 244 -0.50 10.31 8.36
N ARG A 245 -0.06 11.01 9.42
CA ARG A 245 1.11 11.89 9.32
C ARG A 245 2.37 11.12 8.97
N ARG A 246 2.57 9.94 9.53
CA ARG A 246 3.70 9.07 9.17
C ARG A 246 3.63 8.64 7.71
N ALA A 247 2.45 8.23 7.21
CA ALA A 247 2.27 7.89 5.81
C ALA A 247 2.58 9.08 4.88
N MET A 248 2.18 10.29 5.26
CA MET A 248 2.54 11.52 4.55
C MET A 248 4.07 11.73 4.52
N LEU A 249 4.76 11.59 5.65
CA LEU A 249 6.23 11.66 5.73
C LEU A 249 6.92 10.58 4.88
N ASN A 250 6.30 9.41 4.75
CA ASN A 250 6.76 8.33 3.88
C ASN A 250 6.49 8.59 2.39
N GLY A 251 5.92 9.75 2.04
CA GLY A 251 5.68 10.18 0.67
C GLY A 251 4.40 9.64 0.03
N THR A 252 3.37 9.31 0.82
CA THR A 252 2.04 8.96 0.27
C THR A 252 1.39 10.13 -0.46
N TYR A 253 1.54 11.35 0.06
CA TYR A 253 1.05 12.58 -0.55
C TYR A 253 2.23 13.51 -0.81
N PRO A 254 2.80 13.49 -2.02
CA PRO A 254 3.84 14.43 -2.42
C PRO A 254 3.38 15.88 -2.26
N GLU A 255 2.16 16.18 -2.69
CA GLU A 255 1.60 17.53 -2.66
C GLU A 255 0.22 17.56 -1.96
N PRO A 256 -0.18 18.70 -1.37
CA PRO A 256 -1.51 18.85 -0.74
C PRO A 256 -2.69 18.52 -1.68
N GLU A 257 -2.53 18.79 -2.98
CA GLU A 257 -3.51 18.49 -4.02
C GLU A 257 -3.77 16.97 -4.17
N ASP A 258 -2.78 16.14 -3.84
CA ASP A 258 -2.92 14.68 -3.89
C ASP A 258 -3.86 14.19 -2.79
N ILE A 259 -3.85 14.85 -1.62
CA ILE A 259 -4.80 14.57 -0.53
C ILE A 259 -6.22 14.89 -1.01
N ALA A 260 -6.41 16.09 -1.57
CA ALA A 260 -7.70 16.53 -2.07
C ALA A 260 -8.22 15.61 -3.21
N ARG A 261 -7.33 15.17 -4.12
CA ARG A 261 -7.67 14.22 -5.18
C ARG A 261 -8.04 12.84 -4.64
N HIS A 262 -7.39 12.41 -3.57
CA HIS A 262 -7.75 11.15 -2.91
C HIS A 262 -9.12 11.24 -2.24
N LEU A 263 -9.43 12.34 -1.56
CA LEU A 263 -10.73 12.55 -0.91
C LEU A 263 -11.91 12.48 -1.87
N LEU A 264 -11.75 12.85 -3.15
CA LEU A 264 -12.79 12.70 -4.17
C LEU A 264 -13.26 11.25 -4.36
N ARG A 265 -12.47 10.27 -3.91
CA ARG A 265 -12.80 8.83 -4.04
C ARG A 265 -13.63 8.30 -2.87
N PHE A 266 -13.88 9.11 -1.83
CA PHE A 266 -14.61 8.75 -0.61
C PHE A 266 -16.13 8.85 -0.83
N ILE A 267 -16.62 8.19 -1.87
CA ILE A 267 -18.02 8.25 -2.29
C ILE A 267 -18.91 7.46 -1.31
N TYR A 268 -18.38 6.37 -0.75
CA TYR A 268 -19.12 5.48 0.14
C TYR A 268 -18.90 5.79 1.62
N TRP A 269 -17.90 6.62 1.93
CA TRP A 269 -17.63 7.10 3.29
C TRP A 269 -17.31 8.61 3.38
N PRO A 270 -18.30 9.51 3.11
CA PRO A 270 -18.10 10.96 3.14
C PRO A 270 -17.65 11.51 4.50
N GLU A 271 -18.09 10.90 5.61
CA GLU A 271 -17.74 11.35 6.97
C GLU A 271 -16.24 11.16 7.26
N GLY A 272 -15.56 10.32 6.49
CA GLY A 272 -14.12 10.13 6.56
C GLY A 272 -13.31 11.38 6.23
N VAL A 273 -13.86 12.30 5.41
CA VAL A 273 -13.23 13.59 5.08
C VAL A 273 -12.86 14.34 6.36
N ARG A 274 -13.75 14.36 7.35
CA ARG A 274 -13.52 15.05 8.62
C ARG A 274 -12.28 14.54 9.33
N LYS A 275 -12.17 13.21 9.49
CA LYS A 275 -11.00 12.58 10.13
C LYS A 275 -9.71 12.89 9.38
N ILE A 276 -9.75 12.85 8.06
CA ILE A 276 -8.55 13.09 7.23
C ILE A 276 -8.14 14.56 7.33
N VAL A 277 -9.07 15.51 7.25
CA VAL A 277 -8.80 16.95 7.40
C VAL A 277 -8.30 17.27 8.82
N GLU A 278 -8.81 16.61 9.85
CA GLU A 278 -8.32 16.74 11.23
C GLU A 278 -6.87 16.25 11.37
N ALA A 279 -6.52 15.14 10.74
CA ALA A 279 -5.16 14.60 10.76
C ALA A 279 -4.17 15.39 9.86
N LEU A 280 -4.65 15.79 8.68
CA LEU A 280 -3.89 16.39 7.58
C LEU A 280 -4.50 17.75 7.18
N PRO A 281 -4.33 18.80 8.00
CA PRO A 281 -4.84 20.15 7.72
C PRO A 281 -4.22 20.79 6.47
N GLU A 282 -3.11 20.25 5.96
CA GLU A 282 -2.43 20.68 4.74
C GLU A 282 -3.37 20.63 3.52
N VAL A 283 -4.38 19.75 3.53
CA VAL A 283 -5.41 19.71 2.47
C VAL A 283 -6.18 21.04 2.33
N LYS A 284 -6.22 21.87 3.38
CA LYS A 284 -6.88 23.19 3.33
C LYS A 284 -6.13 24.22 2.49
N SER A 285 -4.84 23.99 2.17
CA SER A 285 -4.10 24.81 1.21
C SER A 285 -4.29 24.36 -0.25
N ALA A 286 -4.90 23.19 -0.48
CA ALA A 286 -5.11 22.65 -1.82
C ALA A 286 -6.30 23.32 -2.53
N VAL A 287 -6.07 24.52 -3.07
CA VAL A 287 -7.14 25.34 -3.71
C VAL A 287 -7.65 24.69 -5.00
N THR A 288 -6.81 23.97 -5.74
CA THR A 288 -7.16 23.43 -7.07
C THR A 288 -6.63 22.03 -7.29
N ILE A 289 -7.49 21.11 -7.73
CA ILE A 289 -7.09 19.75 -8.15
C ILE A 289 -6.88 19.78 -9.67
N ASP A 290 -5.64 19.89 -10.12
CA ASP A 290 -5.36 19.79 -11.56
C ASP A 290 -5.42 18.32 -12.03
N ARG A 291 -6.08 18.09 -13.18
CA ARG A 291 -6.07 16.83 -13.96
C ARG A 291 -5.32 16.96 -15.29
N SER A 292 -4.96 18.17 -15.74
CA SER A 292 -4.28 18.37 -17.01
C SER A 292 -3.32 19.55 -16.97
N ARG A 293 -2.04 19.29 -17.31
CA ARG A 293 -1.04 20.32 -17.68
C ARG A 293 -1.51 21.29 -18.80
N ARG A 294 -2.74 21.15 -19.33
CA ARG A 294 -3.42 22.06 -20.26
C ARG A 294 -4.45 22.94 -19.52
N ARG A 295 -3.93 24.03 -18.94
CA ARG A 295 -4.50 25.38 -18.69
C ARG A 295 -6.00 25.71 -18.50
N GLU A 296 -7.02 24.87 -18.68
CA GLU A 296 -8.38 25.44 -18.89
C GLU A 296 -9.46 25.23 -17.82
N SER A 297 -9.23 24.51 -16.70
CA SER A 297 -10.17 24.62 -15.56
C SER A 297 -9.52 24.24 -14.24
N ARG A 298 -9.05 25.25 -13.50
CA ARG A 298 -8.72 25.13 -12.09
C ARG A 298 -10.01 24.90 -11.31
N ARG A 299 -10.20 23.70 -10.73
CA ARG A 299 -11.38 23.35 -9.94
C ARG A 299 -10.99 23.00 -8.51
N SER A 300 -11.79 23.42 -7.53
CA SER A 300 -11.64 22.95 -6.16
C SER A 300 -12.11 21.49 -6.03
N ALA A 301 -11.74 20.82 -4.94
CA ALA A 301 -12.26 19.51 -4.58
C ALA A 301 -13.79 19.50 -4.48
N ILE A 302 -14.34 20.53 -3.84
CA ILE A 302 -15.78 20.69 -3.65
C ILE A 302 -16.48 20.78 -5.02
N GLN A 303 -15.97 21.65 -5.91
CA GLN A 303 -16.51 21.82 -7.24
C GLN A 303 -16.48 20.51 -8.04
N GLN A 304 -15.37 19.77 -7.97
CA GLN A 304 -15.26 18.49 -8.68
C GLN A 304 -16.24 17.45 -8.13
N ALA A 305 -16.40 17.34 -6.81
CA ALA A 305 -17.38 16.45 -6.18
C ALA A 305 -18.82 16.78 -6.58
N MET A 306 -19.18 18.07 -6.66
CA MET A 306 -20.51 18.50 -7.11
C MET A 306 -20.77 18.17 -8.58
N ILE A 307 -19.78 18.36 -9.46
CA ILE A 307 -19.88 18.01 -10.89
C ILE A 307 -20.05 16.49 -11.07
N GLU A 308 -19.33 15.69 -10.29
CA GLU A 308 -19.45 14.22 -10.28
C GLU A 308 -20.73 13.73 -9.56
N GLN A 309 -21.61 14.65 -9.12
CA GLN A 309 -22.88 14.37 -8.44
C GLN A 309 -22.75 13.68 -7.07
N HIS A 310 -21.60 13.87 -6.40
CA HIS A 310 -21.32 13.37 -5.06
C HIS A 310 -21.66 14.42 -4.00
N MET A 311 -22.94 14.80 -3.91
CA MET A 311 -23.42 15.88 -3.02
C MET A 311 -23.14 15.65 -1.52
N PRO A 312 -23.29 14.42 -0.96
CA PRO A 312 -22.93 14.18 0.43
C PRO A 312 -21.45 14.45 0.72
N LEU A 313 -20.57 14.05 -0.20
CA LEU A 313 -19.13 14.30 -0.11
C LEU A 313 -18.82 15.79 -0.20
N ALA A 314 -19.42 16.50 -1.16
CA ALA A 314 -19.26 17.94 -1.29
C ALA A 314 -19.70 18.69 -0.02
N LEU A 315 -20.83 18.28 0.58
CA LEU A 315 -21.33 18.85 1.82
C LEU A 315 -20.34 18.67 2.98
N GLU A 316 -19.78 17.46 3.15
CA GLU A 316 -18.77 17.20 4.19
C GLU A 316 -17.47 17.99 3.95
N MET A 317 -17.03 18.12 2.70
CA MET A 317 -15.87 18.97 2.35
C MET A 317 -16.11 20.45 2.71
N ILE A 318 -17.31 20.98 2.46
CA ILE A 318 -17.68 22.36 2.84
C ILE A 318 -17.68 22.53 4.36
N LYS A 319 -18.25 21.56 5.11
CA LYS A 319 -18.27 21.58 6.58
C LYS A 319 -16.87 21.50 7.19
N CYS A 320 -15.91 20.85 6.52
CA CYS A 320 -14.53 20.70 6.98
C CYS A 320 -13.62 21.90 6.66
N ASP A 321 -14.20 22.97 6.13
CA ASP A 321 -13.50 24.15 5.64
C ASP A 321 -12.48 23.94 4.53
N MET A 322 -12.79 23.05 3.58
CA MET A 322 -11.99 22.96 2.36
C MET A 322 -12.11 24.24 1.51
N PRO A 323 -11.05 24.61 0.78
CA PRO A 323 -11.00 25.87 0.04
C PRO A 323 -12.02 25.91 -1.11
N LEU A 324 -12.71 27.05 -1.21
CA LEU A 324 -13.61 27.36 -2.32
C LEU A 324 -12.82 27.93 -3.52
N ASN A 325 -13.27 27.60 -4.72
CA ASN A 325 -12.75 28.15 -5.96
C ASN A 325 -13.38 29.52 -6.22
N LEU A 326 -12.88 30.58 -5.60
CA LEU A 326 -13.45 31.92 -5.81
C LEU A 326 -13.12 32.52 -7.21
N GLY A 327 -12.44 31.78 -8.09
CA GLY A 327 -11.95 32.25 -9.38
C GLY A 327 -10.77 33.23 -9.26
N ASP A 328 -10.23 33.66 -10.41
CA ASP A 328 -9.02 34.51 -10.47
C ASP A 328 -9.20 35.86 -9.73
N TYR A 329 -10.42 36.40 -9.75
CA TYR A 329 -10.76 37.69 -9.14
C TYR A 329 -11.46 37.57 -7.78
N ARG A 330 -11.57 36.34 -7.23
CA ARG A 330 -12.26 36.04 -5.96
C ARG A 330 -13.74 36.44 -5.89
N THR A 331 -14.44 36.48 -7.02
CA THR A 331 -15.85 36.90 -7.14
C THR A 331 -16.72 35.93 -7.93
N GLN A 332 -16.22 34.74 -8.27
CA GLN A 332 -16.88 33.85 -9.23
C GLN A 332 -17.68 32.69 -8.60
N TYR A 333 -17.78 32.59 -7.28
CA TYR A 333 -18.56 31.62 -6.49
C TYR A 333 -19.19 30.41 -7.24
N PRO A 334 -18.40 29.53 -7.89
CA PRO A 334 -18.90 28.50 -8.78
C PRO A 334 -19.58 27.37 -8.00
N GLU A 335 -19.10 27.04 -6.79
CA GLU A 335 -19.76 26.07 -5.92
C GLU A 335 -21.17 26.53 -5.52
N LEU A 336 -21.35 27.84 -5.28
CA LEU A 336 -22.67 28.39 -4.98
C LEU A 336 -23.57 28.34 -6.23
N PHE A 337 -23.04 28.71 -7.39
CA PHE A 337 -23.77 28.57 -8.65
C PHE A 337 -24.22 27.14 -8.90
N ILE A 338 -23.34 26.13 -8.81
CA ILE A 338 -23.70 24.73 -9.10
C ILE A 338 -24.83 24.26 -8.18
N ALA A 339 -24.76 24.56 -6.88
CA ALA A 339 -25.80 24.17 -5.93
C ALA A 339 -27.15 24.84 -6.24
N VAL A 340 -27.11 26.12 -6.59
CA VAL A 340 -28.31 26.89 -6.96
C VAL A 340 -28.89 26.37 -8.28
N ASP A 341 -28.08 26.24 -9.32
CA ASP A 341 -28.44 25.70 -10.64
C ASP A 341 -29.08 24.32 -10.54
N ASN A 342 -28.54 23.44 -9.69
CA ASN A 342 -29.09 22.13 -9.41
C ASN A 342 -30.54 22.19 -8.92
N ILE A 343 -30.83 23.09 -7.97
CA ILE A 343 -32.18 23.29 -7.41
C ILE A 343 -33.18 23.72 -8.50
N TYR A 344 -32.75 24.52 -9.48
CA TYR A 344 -33.64 25.05 -10.53
C TYR A 344 -33.85 24.10 -11.70
N HIS A 345 -32.78 23.46 -12.18
CA HIS A 345 -32.81 22.69 -13.43
C HIS A 345 -33.16 21.20 -13.22
N TRP A 346 -32.95 20.65 -12.02
CA TRP A 346 -33.17 19.21 -11.75
C TRP A 346 -34.39 18.96 -10.84
N ARG A 347 -35.49 19.70 -11.08
CA ARG A 347 -36.77 19.71 -10.31
C ARG A 347 -37.42 18.35 -10.00
N PHE A 348 -36.97 17.24 -10.59
CA PHE A 348 -37.57 15.90 -10.39
C PHE A 348 -36.95 15.10 -9.25
N GLN A 349 -35.82 15.55 -8.69
CA GLN A 349 -35.28 15.03 -7.44
C GLN A 349 -35.03 16.23 -6.53
N THR A 350 -35.90 16.46 -5.55
CA THR A 350 -35.67 17.41 -4.47
C THR A 350 -34.49 16.92 -3.63
N ASN A 351 -33.27 17.13 -4.12
CA ASN A 351 -32.07 16.68 -3.44
C ASN A 351 -31.91 17.56 -2.19
N THR A 352 -32.22 16.97 -1.04
CA THR A 352 -32.07 17.61 0.28
C THR A 352 -30.64 18.11 0.51
N TYR A 353 -29.67 17.55 -0.20
CA TYR A 353 -28.26 17.93 -0.14
C TYR A 353 -27.94 19.27 -0.81
N ASP A 354 -28.53 19.62 -1.96
CA ASP A 354 -28.21 20.90 -2.63
C ASP A 354 -28.62 22.10 -1.75
N TRP A 355 -29.79 22.02 -1.09
CA TRP A 355 -30.20 23.02 -0.10
C TRP A 355 -29.27 23.05 1.11
N GLN A 356 -28.86 21.89 1.63
CA GLN A 356 -27.87 21.83 2.72
C GLN A 356 -26.54 22.44 2.31
N ILE A 357 -26.09 22.21 1.08
CA ILE A 357 -24.87 22.79 0.50
C ILE A 357 -25.01 24.30 0.42
N VAL A 358 -26.09 24.84 -0.14
CA VAL A 358 -26.35 26.29 -0.17
C VAL A 358 -26.29 26.89 1.24
N HIS A 359 -26.97 26.27 2.21
CA HIS A 359 -26.97 26.74 3.59
C HIS A 359 -25.59 26.61 4.25
N ALA A 360 -24.79 25.59 3.93
CA ALA A 360 -23.43 25.45 4.43
C ALA A 360 -22.51 26.50 3.82
N LEU A 361 -22.63 26.74 2.50
CA LEU A 361 -21.91 27.78 1.76
C LEU A 361 -22.24 29.18 2.29
N LEU A 362 -23.50 29.51 2.58
CA LEU A 362 -23.89 30.81 3.13
C LEU A 362 -23.31 31.09 4.52
N ARG A 363 -22.92 30.04 5.27
CA ARG A 363 -22.23 30.18 6.57
C ARG A 363 -20.72 30.40 6.43
N ARG A 364 -20.16 30.17 5.23
CA ARG A 364 -18.75 30.42 4.93
C ARG A 364 -18.43 31.89 5.06
N ASP A 365 -17.29 32.18 5.66
CA ASP A 365 -16.82 33.55 5.84
C ASP A 365 -16.60 34.27 4.51
N GLU A 366 -16.12 33.56 3.48
CA GLU A 366 -15.87 34.10 2.15
C GLU A 366 -17.17 34.58 1.47
N ILE A 367 -18.25 33.81 1.62
CA ILE A 367 -19.57 34.11 1.04
C ILE A 367 -20.32 35.14 1.90
N ARG A 368 -20.16 35.06 3.22
CA ARG A 368 -20.76 36.02 4.15
C ARG A 368 -20.20 37.43 3.95
N ARG A 369 -18.88 37.56 3.80
CA ARG A 369 -18.22 38.84 3.48
C ARG A 369 -18.59 39.36 2.08
N ALA A 370 -18.96 38.47 1.18
CA ALA A 370 -19.42 38.85 -0.15
C ALA A 370 -20.82 39.47 -0.15
N GLY A 371 -21.61 39.36 0.94
CA GLY A 371 -22.90 40.06 1.03
C GLY A 371 -24.08 39.31 0.43
N PHE A 372 -24.04 37.97 0.33
CA PHE A 372 -25.17 37.19 -0.18
C PHE A 372 -26.36 37.09 0.80
N LEU A 373 -26.14 37.27 2.11
CA LEU A 373 -27.18 37.04 3.13
C LEU A 373 -28.43 37.93 2.99
N PRO A 374 -28.34 39.24 2.71
CA PRO A 374 -29.53 40.09 2.51
C PRO A 374 -30.41 39.64 1.35
N TRP A 375 -29.81 38.98 0.37
CA TRP A 375 -30.49 38.53 -0.85
C TRP A 375 -31.18 37.18 -0.70
N VAL A 376 -31.00 36.47 0.42
CA VAL A 376 -31.63 35.17 0.64
C VAL A 376 -33.15 35.35 0.67
N ASN A 377 -33.87 34.55 -0.10
CA ASN A 377 -35.32 34.63 -0.14
C ASN A 377 -35.92 34.09 1.17
N GLN A 378 -36.62 34.94 1.91
CA GLN A 378 -37.34 34.58 3.14
C GLN A 378 -38.86 34.43 2.92
N GLY A 379 -39.32 34.65 1.68
CA GLY A 379 -40.73 34.65 1.31
C GLY A 379 -41.33 33.24 1.13
N PRO A 380 -42.65 33.16 0.85
CA PRO A 380 -43.37 31.88 0.69
C PRO A 380 -42.93 31.09 -0.56
N ASN A 381 -42.25 31.72 -1.52
CA ASN A 381 -41.67 31.07 -2.70
C ASN A 381 -40.41 30.27 -2.33
N ARG A 382 -40.61 29.09 -1.73
CA ARG A 382 -39.54 28.15 -1.33
C ARG A 382 -38.73 27.54 -2.49
N HIS A 383 -39.02 27.95 -3.72
CA HIS A 383 -38.36 27.44 -4.92
C HIS A 383 -37.16 28.29 -5.36
N GLU A 384 -37.02 29.51 -4.81
CA GLU A 384 -35.91 30.40 -5.15
C GLU A 384 -34.97 30.62 -3.97
N VAL A 385 -33.66 30.46 -4.20
CA VAL A 385 -32.63 30.63 -3.17
C VAL A 385 -32.38 32.11 -2.87
N PHE A 386 -32.24 32.93 -3.92
CA PHE A 386 -31.98 34.36 -3.82
C PHE A 386 -33.11 35.18 -4.46
N GLN A 387 -33.26 36.42 -4.04
CA GLN A 387 -34.21 37.38 -4.63
C GLN A 387 -33.70 37.92 -5.98
N PHE A 388 -34.62 38.37 -6.83
CA PHE A 388 -34.28 39.11 -8.05
C PHE A 388 -33.70 40.50 -7.70
N PRO A 389 -32.70 41.03 -8.45
CA PRO A 389 -32.06 40.46 -9.64
C PRO A 389 -30.88 39.48 -9.41
N LEU A 390 -30.38 39.32 -8.18
CA LEU A 390 -29.16 38.53 -7.92
C LEU A 390 -29.27 37.09 -8.43
N ASN A 391 -30.41 36.44 -8.18
CA ASN A 391 -30.64 35.06 -8.60
C ASN A 391 -30.54 34.87 -10.12
N HIS A 392 -31.01 35.84 -10.91
CA HIS A 392 -30.97 35.80 -12.37
C HIS A 392 -29.53 35.84 -12.88
N TYR A 393 -28.74 36.81 -12.42
CA TYR A 393 -27.36 36.98 -12.88
C TYR A 393 -26.43 35.87 -12.37
N LEU A 394 -26.71 35.30 -11.18
CA LEU A 394 -25.99 34.13 -10.68
C LEU A 394 -26.18 32.92 -11.61
N LEU A 395 -27.42 32.64 -12.02
CA LEU A 395 -27.72 31.51 -12.93
C LEU A 395 -27.17 31.72 -14.34
N GLN A 396 -27.03 32.96 -14.80
CA GLN A 396 -26.37 33.29 -16.07
C GLN A 396 -24.83 33.29 -15.97
N GLN A 397 -24.26 33.06 -14.78
CA GLN A 397 -22.81 33.17 -14.51
C GLN A 397 -22.22 34.54 -14.88
N ASP A 398 -23.02 35.61 -14.80
CA ASP A 398 -22.56 36.99 -15.00
C ASP A 398 -21.88 37.50 -13.71
N TRP A 399 -20.65 37.02 -13.48
CA TRP A 399 -19.87 37.35 -12.28
C TRP A 399 -19.61 38.85 -12.08
N PRO A 400 -19.34 39.66 -13.12
CA PRO A 400 -19.25 41.11 -12.97
C PRO A 400 -20.53 41.74 -12.41
N MET A 401 -21.69 41.34 -12.91
CA MET A 401 -22.98 41.85 -12.43
C MET A 401 -23.30 41.38 -11.01
N VAL A 402 -23.05 40.09 -10.72
CA VAL A 402 -23.19 39.54 -9.35
C VAL A 402 -22.33 40.34 -8.37
N ALA A 403 -21.06 40.57 -8.70
CA ALA A 403 -20.15 41.35 -7.83
C ALA A 403 -20.61 42.80 -7.65
N MET A 404 -21.20 43.41 -8.68
CA MET A 404 -21.77 44.77 -8.59
C MET A 404 -22.97 44.80 -7.63
N LEU A 405 -23.94 43.89 -7.80
CA LEU A 405 -25.13 43.82 -6.95
C LEU A 405 -24.79 43.59 -5.48
N LEU A 406 -23.84 42.69 -5.21
CA LEU A 406 -23.35 42.40 -3.86
C LEU A 406 -22.69 43.60 -3.19
N ARG A 407 -22.01 44.47 -3.95
CA ARG A 407 -21.41 45.71 -3.41
C ARG A 407 -22.43 46.81 -3.15
N MET A 408 -23.53 46.84 -3.91
CA MET A 408 -24.55 47.88 -3.79
C MET A 408 -25.43 47.73 -2.56
N ASN A 409 -25.48 46.55 -1.93
CA ASN A 409 -26.03 46.25 -0.60
C ASN A 409 -27.25 47.13 -0.23
N LEU A 410 -28.28 47.12 -1.10
CA LEU A 410 -29.55 47.83 -0.88
C LEU A 410 -30.35 47.21 0.27
#